data_AF-A0A1G0CQY5-F1
#
_entry.id   AF-A0A1G0CQY5-F1
#
_cell.length_a   1.000
_cell.length_b   1.000
_cell.length_c   1.000
_cell.angle_alpha   90.00
_cell.angle_beta   90.00
_cell.angle_gamma   90.00
#
_symmetry.space_group_name_H-M   'P 1'
#
loop_
_entity.id
_entity.type
_entity.pdbx_description
1 polymer ?
#
loop_
_entity_poly.entity_id
_entity_poly.type
_entity_poly.pdbx_seq_one_letter_code
_entity_poly.pdbx_strand_id
1 'polypeptide(L)'
;MAESETPLTPRGRLWFGLTFVAFGIMPMLATFDVGLLGPEDINGPAWLGLATGGAFVAAGLAVIAGSERPMFNSILVILAVGGLATVGNWIAFGVGERVCGGSILFWKSDMSGLGCRIPFGMGALITNAVLVLMVVIELQKALGGPPRLARLRRWAENMMLLTLAPILLPLVLFLIGRVGLEAVKERLETGEWPRNESFIARMKAKKAQDEKSE
;
A
#
# COMPACT_ATOMS: atom_id res chain seq x y z
N MET A 1 -13.78 4.89 -17.21
CA MET A 1 -13.57 6.34 -17.39
C MET A 1 -12.29 6.67 -16.67
N ALA A 2 -11.22 7.03 -17.37
CA ALA A 2 -10.02 7.55 -16.72
C ALA A 2 -10.32 9.00 -16.37
N GLU A 3 -10.52 9.30 -15.09
CA GLU A 3 -10.52 10.70 -14.64
C GLU A 3 -9.18 11.30 -15.05
N SER A 4 -9.21 12.47 -15.68
CA SER A 4 -7.99 13.23 -15.98
C SER A 4 -7.44 13.74 -14.66
N GLU A 5 -6.54 12.99 -14.04
CA GLU A 5 -5.79 13.45 -12.88
C GLU A 5 -5.05 14.72 -13.29
N THR A 6 -5.55 15.87 -12.82
CA THR A 6 -4.93 17.15 -13.12
C THR A 6 -3.65 17.21 -12.30
N PRO A 7 -2.46 17.19 -12.92
CA PRO A 7 -1.22 17.18 -12.17
C PRO A 7 -1.11 18.45 -11.34
N LEU A 8 -0.57 18.34 -10.13
CA LEU A 8 -0.30 19.49 -9.28
C LEU A 8 0.58 20.50 -10.03
N THR A 9 0.24 21.78 -9.92
CA THR A 9 1.09 22.85 -10.46
C THR A 9 2.50 22.77 -9.86
N PRO A 10 3.56 23.24 -10.57
CA PRO A 10 4.93 23.21 -10.05
C PRO A 10 5.07 23.85 -8.65
N ARG A 11 4.36 24.96 -8.42
CA ARG A 11 4.30 25.63 -7.11
C ARG A 11 3.58 24.77 -6.07
N GLY A 12 2.47 24.13 -6.45
CA GLY A 12 1.73 23.21 -5.57
C GLY A 12 2.59 22.02 -5.13
N ARG A 13 3.34 21.40 -6.05
CA ARG A 13 4.30 20.32 -5.74
C ARG A 13 5.36 20.79 -4.75
N LEU A 14 5.94 21.97 -4.97
CA LEU A 14 6.96 22.54 -4.11
C LEU A 14 6.45 22.75 -2.68
N TRP A 15 5.31 23.44 -2.52
CA TRP A 15 4.74 23.71 -1.20
C TRP A 15 4.35 22.42 -0.49
N PHE A 16 3.67 21.50 -1.17
CA PHE A 16 3.26 20.24 -0.58
C PHE A 16 4.47 19.41 -0.15
N GLY A 17 5.49 19.29 -0.99
CA GLY A 17 6.70 18.54 -0.64
C GLY A 17 7.51 19.20 0.48
N LEU A 18 7.61 20.53 0.53
CA LEU A 18 8.26 21.26 1.62
C LEU A 18 7.56 21.02 2.97
N THR A 19 6.23 20.93 2.98
CA THR A 19 5.48 20.58 4.19
C THR A 19 5.88 19.20 4.70
N PHE A 20 5.99 18.19 3.84
CA PHE A 20 6.44 16.85 4.22
C PHE A 20 7.89 16.85 4.73
N VAL A 21 8.79 17.58 4.06
CA VAL A 21 10.18 17.74 4.51
C VAL A 21 10.24 18.38 5.90
N ALA A 22 9.50 19.46 6.13
CA ALA A 22 9.46 20.13 7.43
C ALA A 22 8.95 19.19 8.54
N PHE A 23 7.85 18.46 8.28
CA PHE A 23 7.33 17.47 9.24
C PHE A 23 8.29 16.31 9.48
N GLY A 24 9.08 15.89 8.48
CA GLY A 24 10.07 14.84 8.63
C GLY A 24 11.33 15.26 9.39
N ILE A 25 11.76 16.53 9.24
CA ILE A 25 12.94 17.05 9.94
C ILE A 25 12.73 17.04 11.46
N MET A 26 11.52 17.37 11.95
CA MET A 26 11.25 17.43 13.39
C MET A 26 11.61 16.14 14.17
N PRO A 27 11.09 14.94 13.82
CA PRO A 27 11.47 13.70 14.50
C PRO A 27 12.93 13.27 14.25
N MET A 28 13.56 13.70 13.14
CA MET A 28 15.00 13.48 12.95
C MET A 28 15.83 14.29 13.95
N LEU A 29 15.49 15.56 14.17
CA LEU A 29 16.20 16.42 15.11
C LEU A 29 16.00 15.95 16.55
N ALA A 30 14.79 15.48 16.89
CA ALA A 30 14.50 14.86 18.20
C ALA A 30 15.42 13.68 18.52
N THR A 31 15.88 12.94 17.50
CA THR A 31 16.83 11.82 17.69
C THR A 31 18.20 12.28 18.22
N PHE A 32 18.58 13.52 17.92
CA PHE A 32 19.87 14.11 18.30
C PHE A 32 19.75 15.09 19.46
N ASP A 33 18.60 15.15 20.13
CA ASP A 33 18.33 16.14 21.19
C ASP A 33 18.49 17.59 20.70
N VAL A 34 18.05 17.84 19.46
CA VAL A 34 18.05 19.16 18.84
C VAL A 34 16.62 19.59 18.58
N GLY A 35 16.25 20.80 19.00
CA GLY A 35 14.96 21.42 18.68
C GLY A 35 13.96 21.41 19.82
N LEU A 36 12.66 21.33 19.47
CA LEU A 36 11.55 21.43 20.43
C LEU A 36 11.16 20.09 21.08
N LEU A 37 11.60 18.98 20.50
CA LEU A 37 11.29 17.63 20.94
C LEU A 37 12.59 16.94 21.35
N GLY A 38 12.55 16.21 22.46
CA GLY A 38 13.69 15.41 22.95
C GLY A 38 13.57 13.93 22.56
N PRO A 39 14.62 13.13 22.79
CA PRO A 39 14.57 11.67 22.63
C PRO A 39 13.46 11.00 23.46
N GLU A 40 13.06 11.61 24.59
CA GLU A 40 11.97 11.17 25.46
C GLU A 40 10.57 11.27 24.82
N ASP A 41 10.41 12.13 23.82
CA ASP A 41 9.16 12.27 23.07
C ASP A 41 9.01 11.17 21.98
N ILE A 42 10.10 10.42 21.71
CA ILE A 42 10.09 9.29 20.79
C ILE A 42 9.63 8.03 21.54
N ASN A 43 8.49 7.49 21.13
CA ASN A 43 7.95 6.23 21.67
C ASN A 43 8.73 5.00 21.16
N GLY A 44 10.01 4.91 21.52
CA GLY A 44 10.90 3.81 21.17
C GLY A 44 12.36 4.25 21.07
N PRO A 45 13.25 3.41 20.51
CA PRO A 45 14.64 3.76 20.28
C PRO A 45 14.79 5.01 19.42
N ALA A 46 15.77 5.85 19.74
CA ALA A 46 16.01 7.12 19.07
C ALA A 46 16.12 6.99 17.54
N TRP A 47 16.69 5.90 17.02
CA TRP A 47 16.80 5.66 15.57
C TRP A 47 15.46 5.62 14.83
N LEU A 48 14.33 5.39 15.52
CA LEU A 48 12.99 5.46 14.92
C LEU A 48 12.65 6.87 14.46
N GLY A 49 13.12 7.91 15.15
CA GLY A 49 12.95 9.30 14.74
C GLY A 49 13.64 9.56 13.40
N LEU A 50 14.84 9.00 13.20
CA LEU A 50 15.54 9.02 11.91
C LEU A 50 14.80 8.23 10.82
N ALA A 51 14.30 7.03 11.12
CA ALA A 51 13.61 6.21 10.13
C ALA A 51 12.28 6.84 9.68
N THR A 52 11.47 7.30 10.63
CA THR A 52 10.18 7.97 10.35
C THR A 52 10.40 9.32 9.68
N GLY A 53 11.24 10.17 10.25
CA GLY A 53 11.52 11.49 9.72
C GLY A 53 12.20 11.45 8.35
N GLY A 54 13.16 10.54 8.17
CA GLY A 54 13.80 10.28 6.89
C GLY A 54 12.82 9.82 5.82
N ALA A 55 11.81 9.00 6.18
CA ALA A 55 10.77 8.60 5.25
C ALA A 55 9.92 9.80 4.76
N PHE A 56 9.55 10.70 5.66
CA PHE A 56 8.81 11.93 5.33
C PHE A 56 9.63 12.89 4.48
N VAL A 57 10.91 13.08 4.82
CA VAL A 57 11.83 13.89 4.02
C VAL A 57 11.98 13.31 2.61
N ALA A 58 12.21 12.00 2.50
CA ALA A 58 12.33 11.33 1.20
C ALA A 58 11.04 11.46 0.38
N ALA A 59 9.87 11.28 0.99
CA ALA A 59 8.59 11.47 0.33
C ALA A 59 8.38 12.92 -0.15
N GLY A 60 8.67 13.92 0.68
CA GLY A 60 8.56 15.33 0.31
C GLY A 60 9.51 15.71 -0.84
N LEU A 61 10.75 15.22 -0.80
CA LEU A 61 11.70 15.39 -1.90
C LEU A 61 11.25 14.66 -3.18
N ALA A 62 10.60 13.50 -3.07
CA ALA A 62 10.07 12.79 -4.23
C ALA A 62 8.96 13.60 -4.90
N VAL A 63 8.06 14.21 -4.11
CA VAL A 63 7.02 15.11 -4.64
C VAL A 63 7.65 16.31 -5.37
N ILE A 64 8.67 16.94 -4.77
CA ILE A 64 9.36 18.09 -5.37
C ILE A 64 10.06 17.70 -6.67
N ALA A 65 10.76 16.56 -6.69
CA ALA A 65 11.47 16.06 -7.86
C ALA A 65 10.51 15.76 -9.04
N GLY A 66 9.30 15.27 -8.73
CA GLY A 66 8.29 14.94 -9.74
C GLY A 66 8.80 13.97 -10.81
N SER A 67 8.21 14.02 -12.00
CA SER A 67 8.55 13.15 -13.13
C SER A 67 9.78 13.59 -13.93
N GLU A 68 10.36 14.76 -13.63
CA GLU A 68 11.49 15.32 -14.39
C GLU A 68 12.78 14.53 -14.17
N ARG A 69 12.92 13.88 -13.01
CA ARG A 69 14.05 13.03 -12.65
C ARG A 69 13.56 11.66 -12.17
N PRO A 70 13.08 10.80 -13.08
CA PRO A 70 12.34 9.59 -12.72
C PRO A 70 13.18 8.62 -11.86
N MET A 71 14.46 8.44 -12.17
CA MET A 71 15.34 7.56 -11.37
C MET A 71 15.54 8.11 -9.95
N PHE A 72 15.79 9.41 -9.81
CA PHE A 72 15.97 10.04 -8.49
C PHE A 72 14.67 9.98 -7.67
N ASN A 73 13.53 10.26 -8.31
CA ASN A 73 12.22 10.11 -7.71
C ASN A 73 11.99 8.68 -7.21
N SER A 74 12.21 7.66 -8.06
CA SER A 74 12.05 6.26 -7.69
C SER A 74 12.91 5.88 -6.47
N ILE A 75 14.17 6.34 -6.41
CA ILE A 75 15.05 6.11 -5.25
C ILE A 75 14.45 6.73 -3.99
N LEU A 76 13.99 7.98 -4.05
CA LEU A 76 13.37 8.66 -2.91
C LEU A 76 12.08 7.97 -2.45
N VAL A 77 11.24 7.49 -3.36
CA VAL A 77 10.04 6.72 -3.00
C VAL A 77 10.43 5.38 -2.36
N ILE A 78 11.44 4.68 -2.89
CA ILE A 78 11.98 3.45 -2.27
C ILE A 78 12.48 3.73 -0.85
N LEU A 79 13.20 4.84 -0.64
CA LEU A 79 13.66 5.24 0.69
C LEU A 79 12.50 5.56 1.64
N ALA A 80 11.47 6.27 1.15
CA ALA A 80 10.27 6.56 1.93
C ALA A 80 9.53 5.28 2.36
N VAL A 81 9.27 4.38 1.42
CA VAL A 81 8.64 3.08 1.69
C VAL A 81 9.52 2.22 2.57
N GLY A 82 10.84 2.26 2.39
CA GLY A 82 11.82 1.55 3.21
C GLY A 82 11.83 2.02 4.67
N GLY A 83 11.75 3.33 4.91
CA GLY A 83 11.62 3.88 6.26
C GLY A 83 10.32 3.46 6.94
N LEU A 84 9.19 3.53 6.22
CA LEU A 84 7.89 3.04 6.72
C LEU A 84 7.91 1.53 7.03
N ALA A 85 8.50 0.73 6.14
CA ALA A 85 8.67 -0.70 6.34
C ALA A 85 9.51 -0.99 7.60
N THR A 86 10.61 -0.24 7.79
CA THR A 86 11.49 -0.38 8.96
C THR A 86 10.73 -0.12 10.26
N VAL A 87 9.94 0.94 10.32
CA VAL A 87 9.12 1.29 11.48
C VAL A 87 8.06 0.21 11.74
N GLY A 88 7.33 -0.21 10.70
CA GLY A 88 6.35 -1.29 10.80
C GLY A 88 6.96 -2.59 11.31
N ASN A 89 8.14 -2.97 10.78
CA ASN A 89 8.86 -4.17 11.22
C ASN A 89 9.28 -4.08 12.69
N TRP A 90 9.72 -2.91 13.17
CA TRP A 90 10.08 -2.74 14.58
C TRP A 90 8.87 -2.79 15.52
N ILE A 91 7.73 -2.22 15.11
CA ILE A 91 6.50 -2.30 15.92
C ILE A 91 6.02 -3.76 15.98
N ALA A 92 5.98 -4.45 14.85
CA ALA A 92 5.47 -5.82 14.73
C ALA A 92 6.38 -6.85 15.40
N PHE A 93 7.69 -6.79 15.12
CA PHE A 93 8.66 -7.85 15.44
C PHE A 93 9.74 -7.40 16.43
N GLY A 94 9.82 -6.12 16.77
CA GLY A 94 10.83 -5.63 17.71
C GLY A 94 10.60 -6.14 19.14
N VAL A 95 11.65 -6.09 19.95
CA VAL A 95 11.64 -6.53 21.36
C VAL A 95 10.87 -5.55 22.26
N GLY A 96 10.33 -6.08 23.37
CA GLY A 96 9.60 -5.32 24.38
C GLY A 96 8.09 -5.25 24.15
N GLU A 97 7.35 -4.83 25.18
CA GLU A 97 5.92 -4.61 25.04
C GLU A 97 5.63 -3.38 24.15
N ARG A 98 4.47 -3.41 23.50
CA ARG A 98 3.98 -2.32 22.65
C ARG A 98 2.62 -1.89 23.18
N VAL A 99 2.48 -0.59 23.40
CA VAL A 99 1.22 0.06 23.74
C VAL A 99 0.88 0.95 22.57
N CYS A 100 -0.25 0.69 21.93
CA CYS A 100 -0.68 1.41 20.74
C CYS A 100 -2.04 2.00 21.01
N GLY A 101 -2.10 3.33 20.98
CA GLY A 101 -3.35 4.08 20.98
C GLY A 101 -3.82 4.28 19.56
N GLY A 102 -5.07 3.91 19.29
CA GLY A 102 -5.74 4.21 18.03
C GLY A 102 -7.02 4.98 18.29
N SER A 103 -7.30 5.98 17.47
CA SER A 103 -8.60 6.65 17.45
C SER A 103 -9.18 6.60 16.03
N ILE A 104 -10.33 5.95 15.87
CA ILE A 104 -11.09 5.96 14.60
C ILE A 104 -12.41 6.68 14.85
N LEU A 105 -12.51 7.93 14.38
CA LEU A 105 -13.64 8.90 14.41
C LEU A 105 -14.41 9.06 15.74
N PHE A 106 -14.81 7.99 16.42
CA PHE A 106 -15.49 7.95 17.72
C PHE A 106 -15.08 6.77 18.63
N TRP A 107 -14.17 5.91 18.17
CA TRP A 107 -13.66 4.78 18.95
C TRP A 107 -12.20 5.04 19.34
N LYS A 108 -11.96 5.14 20.64
CA LYS A 108 -10.60 5.08 21.21
C LYS A 108 -10.35 3.64 21.64
N SER A 109 -9.32 3.01 21.07
CA SER A 109 -8.89 1.68 21.44
C SER A 109 -7.46 1.75 21.96
N ASP A 110 -7.26 1.37 23.21
CA ASP A 110 -5.95 1.12 23.76
C ASP A 110 -5.66 -0.37 23.60
N MET A 111 -4.72 -0.71 22.71
CA MET A 111 -4.32 -2.08 22.43
C MET A 111 -2.89 -2.30 22.93
N SER A 112 -2.70 -3.33 23.76
CA SER A 112 -1.38 -3.77 24.20
C SER A 112 -1.00 -5.11 23.59
N GLY A 113 0.30 -5.38 23.51
CA GLY A 113 0.84 -6.68 23.12
C GLY A 113 0.42 -7.11 21.71
N LEU A 114 -0.26 -8.26 21.61
CA LEU A 114 -0.67 -8.84 20.33
C LEU A 114 -1.68 -7.98 19.56
N GLY A 115 -2.56 -7.25 20.26
CA GLY A 115 -3.56 -6.38 19.64
C GLY A 115 -2.92 -5.26 18.80
N CYS A 116 -1.75 -4.78 19.20
CA CYS A 116 -0.97 -3.85 18.39
C CYS A 116 -0.13 -4.57 17.33
N ARG A 117 0.54 -5.67 17.68
CA ARG A 117 1.51 -6.31 16.77
C ARG A 117 0.87 -6.89 15.52
N ILE A 118 -0.34 -7.44 15.61
CA ILE A 118 -1.02 -8.06 14.46
C ILE A 118 -1.28 -7.05 13.32
N PRO A 119 -2.00 -5.92 13.54
CA PRO A 119 -2.26 -4.97 12.45
C PRO A 119 -0.98 -4.34 11.89
N PHE A 120 -0.03 -3.97 12.75
CA PHE A 120 1.26 -3.46 12.28
C PHE A 120 2.08 -4.52 11.55
N GLY A 121 2.00 -5.79 11.95
CA GLY A 121 2.66 -6.92 11.29
C GLY A 121 2.10 -7.15 9.89
N MET A 122 0.77 -7.10 9.72
CA MET A 122 0.14 -7.16 8.40
C MET A 122 0.59 -5.97 7.53
N GLY A 123 0.53 -4.75 8.07
CA GLY A 123 0.99 -3.54 7.37
C GLY A 123 2.47 -3.62 6.97
N ALA A 124 3.33 -4.12 7.86
CA ALA A 124 4.75 -4.32 7.59
C ALA A 124 4.98 -5.35 6.48
N LEU A 125 4.28 -6.49 6.49
CA LEU A 125 4.37 -7.49 5.44
C LEU A 125 3.97 -6.93 4.07
N ILE A 126 2.85 -6.22 3.99
CA ILE A 126 2.40 -5.57 2.74
C ILE A 126 3.43 -4.52 2.29
N THR A 127 3.89 -3.66 3.19
CA THR A 127 4.86 -2.60 2.86
C THR A 127 6.21 -3.19 2.40
N ASN A 128 6.67 -4.27 3.03
CA ASN A 128 7.87 -5.00 2.60
C ASN A 128 7.67 -5.61 1.20
N ALA A 129 6.52 -6.21 0.91
CA ALA A 129 6.23 -6.76 -0.41
C ALA A 129 6.21 -5.67 -1.49
N VAL A 130 5.63 -4.50 -1.19
CA VAL A 130 5.69 -3.30 -2.05
C VAL A 130 7.12 -2.86 -2.28
N LEU A 131 7.92 -2.75 -1.22
CA LEU A 131 9.32 -2.37 -1.31
C LEU A 131 10.12 -3.31 -2.20
N VAL A 132 9.99 -4.63 -1.99
CA VAL A 132 10.66 -5.65 -2.82
C VAL A 132 10.24 -5.51 -4.28
N LEU A 133 8.95 -5.37 -4.57
CA LEU A 133 8.46 -5.21 -5.93
C LEU A 133 9.01 -3.94 -6.59
N MET A 134 9.01 -2.80 -5.88
CA MET A 134 9.57 -1.54 -6.37
C MET A 134 11.05 -1.67 -6.69
N VAL A 135 11.84 -2.24 -5.78
CA VAL A 135 13.29 -2.46 -5.97
C VAL A 135 13.54 -3.36 -7.18
N VAL A 136 12.78 -4.45 -7.33
CA VAL A 136 12.93 -5.37 -8.46
C VAL A 136 12.57 -4.68 -9.79
N ILE A 137 11.51 -3.86 -9.82
CA ILE A 137 11.12 -3.09 -11.01
C ILE A 137 12.22 -2.09 -11.39
N GLU A 138 12.74 -1.33 -10.44
CA GLU A 138 13.80 -0.34 -10.71
C GLU A 138 15.11 -1.01 -11.10
N LEU A 139 15.48 -2.13 -10.47
CA LEU A 139 16.64 -2.91 -10.86
C LEU A 139 16.49 -3.48 -12.28
N GLN A 140 15.29 -3.95 -12.65
CA GLN A 140 15.00 -4.43 -14.00
C GLN A 140 15.11 -3.31 -15.04
N LYS A 141 14.67 -2.09 -14.72
CA LYS A 141 14.88 -0.90 -15.58
C LYS A 141 16.36 -0.59 -15.73
N ALA A 142 17.12 -0.59 -14.63
CA ALA A 142 18.55 -0.29 -14.63
C ALA A 142 19.39 -1.33 -15.40
N LEU A 143 18.99 -2.61 -15.37
CA LEU A 143 19.69 -3.70 -16.06
C LEU A 143 19.32 -3.87 -17.54
N GLY A 144 18.54 -2.95 -18.13
CA GLY A 144 18.22 -2.97 -19.56
C GLY A 144 16.99 -3.79 -19.94
N GLY A 145 16.07 -4.06 -19.01
CA GLY A 145 14.71 -4.50 -19.34
C GLY A 145 14.32 -5.93 -18.93
N PRO A 146 13.16 -6.42 -19.43
CA PRO A 146 12.43 -7.54 -18.84
C PRO A 146 13.05 -8.94 -18.78
N PRO A 147 13.82 -9.44 -19.77
CA PRO A 147 14.16 -10.86 -19.78
C PRO A 147 15.08 -11.27 -18.63
N ARG A 148 15.86 -10.34 -18.05
CA ARG A 148 16.88 -10.66 -17.04
C ARG A 148 16.31 -10.98 -15.66
N LEU A 149 15.23 -10.29 -15.25
CA LEU A 149 14.65 -10.40 -13.90
C LEU A 149 13.18 -10.85 -13.89
N ALA A 150 12.64 -11.35 -15.01
CA ALA A 150 11.24 -11.76 -15.11
C ALA A 150 10.80 -12.74 -14.01
N ARG A 151 11.65 -13.71 -13.65
CA ARG A 151 11.38 -14.67 -12.57
C ARG A 151 11.29 -13.99 -11.20
N LEU A 152 12.23 -13.08 -10.91
CA LEU A 152 12.28 -12.35 -9.64
C LEU A 152 11.08 -11.41 -9.52
N ARG A 153 10.70 -10.73 -10.62
CA ARG A 153 9.51 -9.88 -10.67
C ARG A 153 8.24 -10.68 -10.40
N ARG A 154 8.05 -11.82 -11.06
CA ARG A 154 6.89 -12.69 -10.82
C ARG A 154 6.83 -13.18 -9.37
N TRP A 155 7.98 -13.48 -8.77
CA TRP A 155 8.05 -13.84 -7.36
C TRP A 155 7.62 -12.67 -6.44
N ALA A 156 8.09 -11.45 -6.70
CA ALA A 156 7.69 -10.26 -5.95
C ALA A 156 6.18 -9.94 -6.10
N GLU A 157 5.63 -10.09 -7.32
CA GLU A 157 4.19 -9.96 -7.57
C GLU A 157 3.37 -11.01 -6.79
N ASN A 158 3.83 -12.27 -6.76
CA ASN A 158 3.18 -13.33 -5.97
C ASN A 158 3.28 -13.08 -4.46
N MET A 159 4.41 -12.55 -3.97
CA MET A 159 4.54 -12.15 -2.56
C MET A 159 3.54 -11.07 -2.20
N MET A 160 3.37 -10.05 -3.05
CA MET A 160 2.37 -9.01 -2.85
C MET A 160 0.98 -9.61 -2.71
N LEU A 161 0.57 -10.46 -3.66
CA LEU A 161 -0.73 -11.13 -3.63
C LEU A 161 -0.91 -11.97 -2.36
N LEU A 162 0.13 -12.70 -1.95
CA LEU A 162 0.10 -13.49 -0.72
C LEU A 162 -0.08 -12.62 0.52
N THR A 163 0.61 -11.49 0.61
CA THR A 163 0.47 -10.56 1.76
C THR A 163 -0.88 -9.84 1.80
N LEU A 164 -1.52 -9.65 0.64
CA LEU A 164 -2.87 -9.08 0.54
C LEU A 164 -3.98 -10.12 0.75
N ALA A 165 -3.67 -11.41 0.65
CA ALA A 165 -4.65 -12.49 0.75
C ALA A 165 -5.51 -12.44 2.04
N PRO A 166 -4.97 -12.12 3.24
CA PRO A 166 -5.78 -12.00 4.46
C PRO A 166 -6.86 -10.92 4.40
N ILE A 167 -6.72 -9.93 3.51
CA ILE A 167 -7.71 -8.85 3.31
C ILE A 167 -8.62 -9.19 2.14
N LEU A 168 -8.04 -9.65 1.02
CA LEU A 168 -8.78 -9.92 -0.20
C LEU A 168 -9.68 -11.16 -0.09
N LEU A 169 -9.21 -12.23 0.56
CA LEU A 169 -9.99 -13.47 0.66
C LEU A 169 -11.30 -13.30 1.44
N PRO A 170 -11.33 -12.69 2.64
CA PRO A 170 -12.59 -12.44 3.34
C PRO A 170 -13.55 -11.56 2.53
N LEU A 171 -13.03 -10.54 1.83
CA LEU A 171 -13.86 -9.69 0.97
C LEU A 171 -14.48 -10.48 -0.18
N VAL A 172 -13.68 -11.30 -0.87
CA VAL A 172 -14.16 -12.15 -1.97
C VAL A 172 -15.19 -13.16 -1.46
N LEU A 173 -14.93 -13.82 -0.33
CA LEU A 173 -15.87 -14.75 0.30
C LEU A 173 -17.17 -14.06 0.72
N PHE A 174 -17.10 -12.85 1.26
CA PHE A 174 -18.27 -12.06 1.61
C PHE A 174 -19.11 -11.71 0.38
N LEU A 175 -18.48 -11.26 -0.71
CA LEU A 175 -19.17 -10.93 -1.95
C LEU A 175 -19.80 -12.17 -2.61
N ILE A 176 -19.09 -13.28 -2.67
CA ILE A 176 -19.61 -14.57 -3.18
C ILE A 176 -20.78 -15.04 -2.32
N GLY A 177 -20.64 -14.98 -0.99
CA GLY A 177 -21.70 -15.36 -0.06
C GLY A 177 -22.95 -14.50 -0.22
N ARG A 178 -22.78 -13.18 -0.37
CA ARG A 178 -23.89 -12.26 -0.62
C ARG A 178 -24.63 -12.59 -1.91
N VAL A 179 -23.90 -12.76 -3.03
CA VAL A 179 -24.49 -13.12 -4.33
C VAL A 179 -25.19 -14.49 -4.24
N GLY A 180 -24.58 -15.45 -3.54
CA GLY A 180 -25.18 -16.77 -3.31
C GLY A 180 -26.48 -16.70 -2.51
N LEU A 181 -26.53 -15.88 -1.45
CA LEU A 181 -27.74 -15.68 -0.65
C LEU A 181 -28.86 -14.99 -1.45
N GLU A 182 -28.52 -13.97 -2.24
CA GLU A 182 -29.47 -13.32 -3.14
C GLU A 182 -30.03 -14.33 -4.15
N ALA A 183 -29.18 -15.21 -4.71
CA ALA A 183 -29.62 -16.25 -5.63
C ALA A 183 -30.51 -17.33 -5.00
N VAL A 184 -30.20 -17.76 -3.78
CA VAL A 184 -31.05 -18.71 -3.03
C VAL A 184 -32.39 -18.07 -2.70
N LYS A 185 -32.39 -16.79 -2.29
CA LYS A 185 -33.64 -16.06 -2.02
C LYS A 185 -34.53 -15.99 -3.26
N GLU A 186 -33.98 -15.60 -4.40
CA GLU A 186 -34.72 -15.55 -5.67
C GLU A 186 -35.27 -16.93 -6.07
N ARG A 187 -34.48 -17.99 -5.85
CA ARG A 187 -34.92 -19.37 -6.06
C ARG A 187 -36.09 -19.78 -5.17
N LEU A 188 -36.09 -19.36 -3.91
CA LEU A 188 -37.17 -19.65 -2.97
C LEU A 188 -38.45 -18.87 -3.33
N GLU A 189 -38.33 -17.65 -3.84
CA GLU A 189 -39.47 -16.79 -4.21
C GLU A 189 -40.10 -17.18 -5.56
N THR A 190 -39.28 -17.53 -6.57
CA THR A 190 -39.74 -17.74 -7.95
C THR A 190 -39.79 -19.21 -8.37
N GLY A 191 -39.07 -20.10 -7.68
CA GLY A 191 -38.87 -21.47 -8.11
C GLY A 191 -37.87 -21.63 -9.28
N GLU A 192 -37.23 -20.55 -9.74
CA GLU A 192 -36.22 -20.54 -10.81
C GLU A 192 -34.87 -20.04 -10.28
N TRP A 193 -33.75 -20.48 -10.87
CA TRP A 193 -32.43 -19.93 -10.51
C TRP A 193 -32.17 -18.64 -11.31
N PRO A 194 -31.57 -17.59 -10.71
CA PRO A 194 -31.22 -16.38 -11.45
C PRO A 194 -30.39 -16.68 -12.68
N ARG A 195 -30.89 -16.29 -13.85
CA ARG A 195 -30.13 -16.32 -15.10
C ARG A 195 -29.62 -14.94 -15.43
N ASN A 196 -28.31 -14.85 -15.68
CA ASN A 196 -27.72 -13.62 -16.19
C ASN A 196 -27.98 -13.49 -17.69
N GLU A 197 -29.20 -13.06 -18.06
CA GLU A 197 -29.63 -12.90 -19.45
C GLU A 197 -28.72 -11.94 -20.24
N SER A 198 -28.17 -10.90 -19.58
CA SER A 198 -27.22 -9.97 -20.20
C SER A 198 -25.91 -10.66 -20.61
N PHE A 199 -25.43 -11.61 -19.81
CA PHE A 199 -24.25 -12.40 -20.14
C PHE A 199 -24.54 -13.39 -21.28
N ILE A 200 -25.69 -14.06 -21.23
CA ILE A 200 -26.14 -14.98 -22.28
C ILE A 200 -26.27 -14.26 -23.63
N ALA A 201 -26.88 -13.07 -23.65
CA ALA A 201 -27.03 -12.25 -24.85
C ALA A 201 -25.67 -11.85 -25.44
N ARG A 202 -24.71 -11.44 -24.61
CA ARG A 202 -23.34 -11.11 -25.06
C ARG A 202 -22.61 -12.32 -25.65
N MET A 203 -22.71 -13.48 -25.02
CA MET A 203 -22.09 -14.71 -25.54
C MET A 203 -22.71 -15.16 -26.86
N LYS A 204 -24.04 -15.03 -27.02
CA LYS A 204 -24.73 -15.30 -28.29
C LYS A 204 -24.28 -14.34 -29.40
N ALA A 205 -24.19 -13.04 -29.09
CA ALA A 205 -23.74 -12.03 -30.04
C ALA A 205 -22.29 -12.27 -30.50
N LYS A 206 -21.39 -12.63 -29.57
CA LYS A 206 -20.00 -12.96 -29.88
C LYS A 206 -19.91 -14.17 -30.82
N LYS A 207 -20.63 -15.26 -30.51
CA LYS A 207 -20.65 -16.46 -31.36
C LYS A 207 -21.13 -16.16 -32.79
N ALA A 208 -22.17 -15.33 -32.93
CA ALA A 208 -22.67 -14.91 -34.24
C ALA A 208 -21.72 -13.99 -35.02
N GLN A 209 -20.77 -13.33 -34.34
CA GLN A 209 -19.71 -12.57 -35.00
C GLN A 209 -18.60 -13.50 -35.49
N ASP A 210 -18.19 -14.47 -34.67
CA ASP A 210 -17.16 -15.45 -35.02
C ASP A 210 -17.59 -16.30 -36.24
N GLU A 211 -18.85 -16.76 -36.28
CA GLU A 211 -19.44 -17.50 -37.42
C GLU A 211 -19.53 -16.69 -38.73
N LYS A 212 -19.50 -15.36 -38.67
CA LYS A 212 -19.49 -14.50 -39.87
C LYS A 212 -18.08 -14.19 -40.38
N SER A 213 -17.06 -14.55 -39.59
CA SER A 213 -15.66 -14.29 -39.91
C SER A 213 -14.93 -15.49 -40.50
N GLU A 214 -15.58 -16.66 -40.50
CA GLU A 214 -15.19 -17.87 -41.26
C GLU A 214 -15.80 -17.85 -42.67
#